data_AF-A0A661XYV2-F1
#
_entry.id   AF-A0A661XYV2-F1
#
_cell.length_a   1.000
_cell.length_b   1.000
_cell.length_c   1.000
_cell.angle_alpha   90.00
_cell.angle_beta   90.00
_cell.angle_gamma   90.00
#
_symmetry.space_group_name_H-M   'P 1'
#
loop_
_entity.id
_entity.type
_entity.pdbx_description
1 polymer ?
#
loop_
_entity_poly.entity_id
_entity_poly.type
_entity_poly.pdbx_seq_one_letter_code
_entity_poly.pdbx_strand_id
1 'polypeptide(L)'
;VHGKVYRFATYNRSEVSSLEVTADSVSVTLKNKKYQLEVKALRRDGGILKAPRHGNMDREIKESIVSKVNLELKTRSGTLLYSDTGMFAGLEIVGDMEQYY
;
A
#
# COMPACT_ATOMS: atom_id res chain seq x y z
N VAL A 1 -16.18 -6.93 1.56
CA VAL A 1 -17.38 -6.07 1.72
C VAL A 1 -18.61 -6.96 1.65
N HIS A 2 -19.34 -7.15 2.76
CA HIS A 2 -20.56 -7.99 2.81
C HIS A 2 -20.36 -9.41 2.25
N GLY A 3 -19.30 -10.10 2.67
CA GLY A 3 -18.95 -11.44 2.19
C GLY A 3 -18.36 -11.52 0.77
N LYS A 4 -18.34 -10.41 0.01
CA LYS A 4 -17.74 -10.36 -1.32
C LYS A 4 -16.24 -10.02 -1.27
N VAL A 5 -15.46 -10.82 -1.98
CA VAL A 5 -14.01 -10.63 -2.22
C VAL A 5 -13.79 -9.84 -3.51
N TYR A 6 -13.01 -8.77 -3.43
CA TYR A 6 -12.60 -7.94 -4.56
C TYR A 6 -11.13 -8.24 -4.85
N ARG A 7 -10.86 -8.93 -5.96
CA ARG A 7 -9.51 -9.42 -6.30
C ARG A 7 -8.79 -8.41 -7.18
N PHE A 8 -7.57 -8.07 -6.80
CA PHE A 8 -6.63 -7.33 -7.63
C PHE A 8 -5.40 -8.21 -7.88
N ALA A 9 -5.30 -8.82 -9.07
CA ALA A 9 -4.21 -9.74 -9.40
C ALA A 9 -3.83 -9.65 -10.89
N THR A 10 -2.57 -9.93 -11.24
CA THR A 10 -2.11 -9.81 -12.63
C THR A 10 -2.89 -10.73 -13.60
N TYR A 11 -3.26 -11.95 -13.17
CA TYR A 11 -4.06 -12.88 -13.98
C TYR A 11 -5.49 -12.37 -14.26
N ASN A 12 -6.01 -11.42 -13.47
CA ASN A 12 -7.30 -10.77 -13.74
C ASN A 12 -7.15 -9.38 -14.39
N ARG A 13 -5.94 -9.11 -14.92
CA ARG A 13 -5.55 -7.84 -15.56
C ARG A 13 -5.72 -6.64 -14.64
N SER A 14 -5.49 -6.84 -13.34
CA SER A 14 -5.24 -5.73 -12.44
C SER A 14 -3.85 -5.17 -12.65
N GLU A 15 -3.72 -3.88 -12.41
CA GLU A 15 -2.45 -3.17 -12.44
C GLU A 15 -2.39 -2.12 -11.32
N VAL A 16 -1.16 -1.80 -10.93
CA VAL A 16 -0.86 -0.58 -10.16
C VAL A 16 -0.93 0.57 -11.16
N SER A 17 -1.91 1.45 -11.01
CA SER A 17 -2.09 2.59 -11.91
C SER A 17 -1.41 3.87 -11.42
N SER A 18 -1.15 3.96 -10.13
CA SER A 18 -0.36 5.03 -9.53
C SER A 18 0.32 4.52 -8.28
N LEU A 19 1.53 4.99 -8.04
CA LEU A 19 2.29 4.81 -6.81
C LEU A 19 2.99 6.13 -6.51
N GLU A 20 2.76 6.67 -5.33
CA GLU A 20 3.39 7.89 -4.83
C GLU A 20 3.95 7.60 -3.45
N VAL A 21 5.21 7.96 -3.23
CA VAL A 21 5.91 7.72 -1.98
C VAL A 21 6.48 9.04 -1.52
N THR A 22 6.03 9.51 -0.36
CA THR A 22 6.56 10.71 0.28
C THR A 22 7.35 10.33 1.53
N ALA A 23 7.90 11.33 2.22
CA ALA A 23 8.50 11.13 3.53
C ALA A 23 7.49 10.54 4.53
N ASP A 24 6.24 10.99 4.47
CA ASP A 24 5.22 10.71 5.49
C ASP A 24 4.13 9.74 5.03
N SER A 25 4.09 9.36 3.76
CA SER A 25 3.01 8.50 3.26
C SER A 25 3.39 7.66 2.05
N VAL A 26 2.61 6.62 1.83
CA VAL A 26 2.57 5.86 0.58
C VAL A 26 1.14 5.83 0.10
N SER A 27 0.94 6.22 -1.16
CA SER A 27 -0.36 6.15 -1.83
C SER A 27 -0.23 5.22 -3.03
N VAL A 28 -1.08 4.20 -3.10
CA VAL A 28 -1.14 3.28 -4.24
C VAL A 28 -2.57 3.14 -4.74
N THR A 29 -2.73 3.18 -6.06
CA THR A 29 -4.00 2.90 -6.71
C THR A 29 -3.88 1.60 -7.50
N LEU A 30 -4.74 0.64 -7.18
CA LEU A 30 -4.92 -0.59 -7.95
C LEU A 30 -6.20 -0.45 -8.77
N LYS A 31 -6.16 -0.82 -10.05
CA LYS A 31 -7.36 -0.82 -10.89
C LYS A 31 -7.50 -2.12 -11.66
N ASN A 32 -8.73 -2.43 -12.04
CA ASN A 32 -9.06 -3.46 -13.02
C ASN A 32 -10.24 -3.03 -13.89
N LYS A 33 -10.80 -3.99 -14.65
CA LYS A 33 -11.94 -3.71 -15.54
C LYS A 33 -13.21 -3.21 -14.85
N LYS A 34 -13.37 -3.45 -13.55
CA LYS A 34 -14.61 -3.22 -12.80
C LYS A 34 -14.44 -2.24 -11.64
N TYR A 35 -13.28 -2.21 -11.01
CA TYR A 35 -13.05 -1.56 -9.72
C TYR A 35 -11.73 -0.79 -9.68
N GLN A 36 -11.69 0.19 -8.78
CA GLN A 36 -10.50 0.93 -8.36
C GLN A 36 -10.40 0.82 -6.84
N LEU A 37 -9.21 0.50 -6.34
CA LEU A 37 -8.88 0.49 -4.91
C LEU A 37 -7.75 1.48 -4.68
N GLU A 38 -8.02 2.50 -3.87
CA GLU A 38 -7.05 3.46 -3.39
C GLU A 38 -6.64 3.05 -1.97
N VAL A 39 -5.34 2.97 -1.74
CA VAL A 39 -4.75 2.67 -0.43
C VAL A 39 -3.79 3.80 -0.09
N LYS A 40 -4.02 4.47 1.03
CA LYS A 40 -3.13 5.52 1.56
C LYS A 40 -2.65 5.13 2.94
N ALA A 41 -1.38 4.77 3.05
CA ALA A 41 -0.72 4.51 4.31
C ALA A 41 0.01 5.78 4.77
N LEU A 42 -0.37 6.30 5.93
CA LEU A 42 0.32 7.37 6.62
C LEU A 42 1.33 6.75 7.58
N ARG A 43 2.59 7.13 7.41
CA ARG A 43 3.68 6.77 8.30
C ARG A 43 3.51 7.58 9.59
N ARG A 44 3.45 6.88 10.72
CA ARG A 44 3.76 7.45 12.03
C ARG A 44 5.08 6.86 12.48
N ASP A 45 5.81 7.58 13.35
CA ASP A 45 7.17 7.26 13.82
C ASP A 45 7.49 5.77 13.73
N GLY A 46 8.43 5.46 12.83
CA GLY A 46 8.88 4.11 12.52
C GLY A 46 10.40 4.00 12.70
N GLY A 47 10.87 2.80 13.00
CA GLY A 47 12.30 2.52 13.13
C GLY A 47 12.93 2.19 11.78
N ILE A 48 14.23 2.50 11.63
CA ILE A 48 15.05 1.87 10.58
C ILE A 48 15.56 0.55 11.17
N LEU A 49 15.20 -0.56 10.53
CA LEU A 49 15.67 -1.89 10.87
C LEU A 49 16.70 -2.36 9.85
N LYS A 50 17.72 -3.06 10.33
CA LYS A 50 18.63 -3.80 9.45
C LYS A 50 18.02 -5.15 9.12
N ALA A 51 18.11 -5.56 7.88
CA ALA A 51 17.59 -6.82 7.37
C ALA A 51 18.66 -7.60 6.61
N PRO A 52 18.56 -8.94 6.58
CA PRO A 52 19.57 -9.77 5.95
C PRO A 52 19.50 -9.68 4.42
N ARG A 53 20.66 -9.48 3.78
CA ARG A 53 20.90 -9.71 2.35
C ARG A 53 22.10 -10.66 2.23
N HIS A 54 21.90 -11.83 1.64
CA HIS A 54 22.95 -12.87 1.50
C HIS A 54 23.64 -13.24 2.83
N GLY A 55 22.93 -13.17 3.96
CA GLY A 55 23.48 -13.48 5.30
C GLY A 55 24.12 -12.29 6.02
N ASN A 56 24.28 -11.13 5.37
CA ASN A 56 24.78 -9.91 6.00
C ASN A 56 23.62 -8.95 6.34
N MET A 57 23.70 -8.27 7.48
CA MET A 57 22.68 -7.29 7.94
C MET A 57 22.94 -5.89 7.36
N ASP A 58 23.05 -5.80 6.04
CA ASP A 58 23.46 -4.59 5.29
C ASP A 58 22.29 -3.86 4.61
N ARG A 59 21.09 -4.46 4.56
CA ARG A 59 19.90 -3.84 3.99
C ARG A 59 19.14 -3.04 5.03
N GLU A 60 18.74 -1.81 4.71
CA GLU A 60 17.81 -1.04 5.53
C GLU A 60 16.35 -1.32 5.13
N ILE A 61 15.50 -1.48 6.14
CA ILE A 61 14.06 -1.56 6.02
C ILE A 61 13.46 -0.46 6.88
N LYS A 62 12.58 0.35 6.30
CA LYS A 62 11.78 1.31 7.05
C LYS A 62 10.50 0.61 7.49
N GLU A 63 10.38 0.34 8.78
CA GLU A 63 9.21 -0.32 9.37
C GLU A 63 8.47 0.65 10.30
N SER A 64 7.15 0.71 10.16
CA SER A 64 6.29 1.38 11.15
C SER A 64 5.15 0.46 11.55
N ILE A 65 5.02 0.23 12.86
CA ILE A 65 3.95 -0.58 13.48
C ILE A 65 2.72 0.25 13.87
N VAL A 66 2.81 1.58 13.77
CA VAL A 66 1.78 2.54 14.19
C VAL A 66 1.14 3.28 13.00
N SER A 67 1.23 2.72 11.80
CA SER A 67 0.74 3.39 10.59
C SER A 67 -0.79 3.43 10.54
N LYS A 68 -1.32 4.49 9.91
CA LYS A 68 -2.75 4.63 9.62
C LYS A 68 -2.99 4.32 8.15
N VAL A 69 -3.90 3.40 7.84
CA VAL A 69 -4.20 3.00 6.46
C VAL A 69 -5.63 3.38 6.11
N ASN A 70 -5.79 4.24 5.12
CA ASN A 70 -7.09 4.57 4.54
C ASN A 70 -7.29 3.71 3.29
N LEU A 71 -8.49 3.12 3.17
CA LEU A 71 -8.89 2.31 2.03
C LEU A 71 -10.14 2.89 1.40
N GLU A 72 -10.14 3.09 0.09
CA GLU A 72 -11.35 3.42 -0.68
C GLU A 72 -11.50 2.47 -1.87
N LEU A 73 -12.63 1.76 -1.93
CA LEU A 73 -12.98 0.90 -3.04
C LEU A 73 -14.13 1.54 -3.82
N LYS A 74 -13.90 1.78 -5.11
CA LYS A 74 -14.87 2.39 -6.02
C LYS A 74 -15.17 1.46 -7.20
N THR A 75 -16.35 1.58 -7.79
CA THR A 75 -16.60 1.10 -9.16
C THR A 75 -15.78 1.93 -10.14
N ARG A 76 -15.62 1.43 -11.37
CA ARG A 76 -14.98 2.23 -12.44
C ARG A 76 -15.72 3.52 -12.78
N SER A 77 -17.02 3.60 -12.49
CA SER A 77 -17.82 4.82 -12.65
C SER A 77 -17.65 5.80 -11.49
N GLY A 78 -16.82 5.49 -10.49
CA GLY A 78 -16.57 6.35 -9.32
C GLY A 78 -17.52 6.13 -8.14
N THR A 79 -18.46 5.17 -8.22
CA THR A 79 -19.36 4.87 -7.10
C THR A 79 -18.59 4.24 -5.95
N LEU A 80 -18.58 4.87 -4.78
CA LEU A 80 -17.95 4.34 -3.58
C LEU A 80 -18.68 3.09 -3.08
N LEU A 81 -17.94 2.00 -2.93
CA LEU A 81 -18.44 0.70 -2.44
C LEU A 81 -18.00 0.43 -1.01
N TYR A 82 -16.86 0.99 -0.60
CA TYR A 82 -16.32 0.85 0.75
C TYR A 82 -15.32 1.98 1.01
N SER A 83 -15.35 2.52 2.23
CA SER A 83 -14.31 3.42 2.75
C SER A 83 -14.12 3.11 4.22
N ASP A 84 -12.87 2.96 4.63
CA ASP A 84 -12.53 2.71 6.03
C ASP A 84 -11.09 3.09 6.34
N THR A 85 -10.80 3.21 7.62
CA THR A 85 -9.50 3.58 8.17
C THR A 85 -9.06 2.54 9.19
N GLY A 86 -7.99 1.82 8.87
CA GLY A 86 -7.25 0.99 9.84
C GLY A 86 -6.25 1.82 10.63
N MET A 87 -6.14 1.53 11.93
CA MET A 87 -5.10 2.07 12.82
C MET A 87 -4.12 0.97 13.21
N PHE A 88 -2.89 1.35 13.57
CA PHE A 88 -1.83 0.43 14.02
C PHE A 88 -1.49 -0.66 12.99
N ALA A 89 -1.48 -0.27 11.71
CA ALA A 89 -1.06 -1.16 10.63
C ALA A 89 0.48 -1.27 10.61
N GLY A 90 0.97 -2.49 10.42
CA GLY A 90 2.35 -2.72 10.00
C GLY A 90 2.55 -2.23 8.58
N LEU A 91 3.57 -1.40 8.37
CA LEU A 91 3.99 -0.89 7.07
C LEU A 91 5.49 -1.17 6.90
N GLU A 92 5.82 -1.91 5.85
CA GLU A 92 7.18 -2.25 5.47
C GLU A 92 7.44 -1.77 4.04
N ILE A 93 8.54 -1.05 3.82
CA ILE A 93 8.87 -0.50 2.50
C ILE A 93 10.28 -0.95 2.13
N VAL A 94 10.35 -1.68 1.02
CA VAL A 94 11.42 -2.62 0.74
C VAL A 94 11.76 -2.55 -0.74
N GLY A 95 12.99 -2.14 -1.08
CA GLY A 95 13.45 -2.07 -2.48
C GLY A 95 14.10 -0.73 -2.83
N ASP A 96 14.37 -0.54 -4.12
CA ASP A 96 14.81 0.73 -4.66
C ASP A 96 13.60 1.66 -4.84
N MET A 97 13.50 2.62 -3.94
CA MET A 97 12.38 3.56 -3.88
C MET A 97 12.75 4.94 -4.42
N GLU A 98 14.02 5.19 -4.81
CA GLU A 98 14.46 6.51 -5.30
C GLU A 98 13.66 6.96 -6.52
N GLN A 99 13.27 6.03 -7.38
CA GLN A 99 12.44 6.31 -8.56
C GLN A 99 10.99 6.74 -8.25
N TYR A 100 10.56 6.71 -6.99
CA TYR A 100 9.20 7.07 -6.55
C TYR A 100 9.16 8.26 -5.59
N TYR A 101 10.32 8.84 -5.26
CA TYR A 101 10.46 10.05 -4.45
C TYR A 101 10.50 11.32 -5.31
#